data_AF-A0A1I8EVS9-F1
#
_entry.id   AF-A0A1I8EVS9-F1
#
_cell.length_a   1.000
_cell.length_b   1.000
_cell.length_c   1.000
_cell.angle_alpha   90.00
_cell.angle_beta   90.00
_cell.angle_gamma   90.00
#
_symmetry.space_group_name_H-M   'P 1'
#
loop_
_entity.id
_entity.type
_entity.pdbx_description
1 polymer ?
#
loop_
_entity_poly.entity_id
_entity_poly.type
_entity_poly.pdbx_seq_one_letter_code
_entity_poly.pdbx_strand_id
1 'polypeptide(L)'
;KTSNKCGLPPFVDDLPNSEKKEILSIWKDYKSGDDCADQRRETQKIIDNLTSDVRAVLFGRPPLFLKDAPVSVKKMFRDIMYNRTLKYDEKKQKLSNLAVQILNQKQLAEFRRYLEERERQKKEFEDKVNNLSPAAKEIFHKLERLKAERAEITDVMTDDVRKELRELFRRSKN
;
A
#
# COMPACT_ATOMS: atom_id res chain seq x y z
N LYS A 1 -12.46 -11.24 -8.75
CA LYS A 1 -13.55 -11.00 -9.73
C LYS A 1 -13.68 -9.49 -9.91
N THR A 2 -13.06 -8.91 -10.94
CA THR A 2 -13.33 -7.52 -11.33
C THR A 2 -14.76 -7.47 -11.81
N SER A 3 -15.62 -6.73 -11.12
CA SER A 3 -16.99 -6.51 -11.58
C SER A 3 -16.91 -5.69 -12.87
N ASN A 4 -17.12 -6.34 -14.02
CA ASN A 4 -17.28 -5.66 -15.31
C ASN A 4 -18.56 -4.82 -15.35
N LYS A 5 -19.38 -4.83 -14.29
CA LYS A 5 -20.57 -3.99 -14.19
C LYS A 5 -20.15 -2.52 -14.08
N CYS A 6 -20.73 -1.69 -14.94
CA CYS A 6 -20.63 -0.24 -14.87
C CYS A 6 -21.16 0.23 -13.51
N GLY A 7 -20.30 0.90 -12.74
CA GLY A 7 -20.58 1.35 -11.39
C GLY A 7 -19.41 2.12 -10.78
N LEU A 8 -19.71 3.05 -9.86
CA LEU A 8 -18.73 3.88 -9.19
C LEU A 8 -17.60 3.03 -8.58
N PRO A 9 -16.32 3.39 -8.78
CA PRO A 9 -15.22 2.62 -8.23
C PRO A 9 -15.26 2.56 -6.69
N PRO A 10 -14.94 1.40 -6.07
CA PRO A 10 -15.13 1.19 -4.63
C PRO A 10 -14.14 1.97 -3.74
N PHE A 11 -13.13 2.60 -4.32
CA PHE A 11 -12.10 3.37 -3.61
C PHE A 11 -12.35 4.89 -3.64
N VAL A 12 -13.45 5.36 -4.24
CA VAL A 12 -13.69 6.80 -4.46
C VAL A 12 -13.76 7.58 -3.15
N ASP A 13 -14.31 6.98 -2.10
CA ASP A 13 -14.42 7.64 -0.80
C ASP A 13 -13.08 7.82 -0.08
N ASP A 14 -12.07 7.05 -0.47
CA ASP A 14 -10.73 7.12 0.10
C ASP A 14 -9.81 8.12 -0.63
N LEU A 15 -10.27 8.72 -1.74
CA LEU A 15 -9.48 9.70 -2.49
C LEU A 15 -9.39 11.06 -1.78
N PRO A 16 -8.33 11.85 -2.02
CA PRO A 16 -8.32 13.24 -1.60
C PRO A 16 -9.47 14.03 -2.26
N ASN A 17 -9.88 15.12 -1.61
CA ASN A 17 -11.11 15.83 -1.96
C ASN A 17 -11.17 16.32 -3.41
N SER A 18 -10.03 16.66 -4.01
CA SER A 18 -9.96 17.16 -5.39
C SER A 18 -10.32 16.04 -6.38
N GLU A 19 -9.58 14.94 -6.31
CA GLU A 19 -9.72 13.78 -7.20
C GLU A 19 -11.03 13.05 -6.95
N LYS A 20 -11.51 13.04 -5.69
CA LYS A 20 -12.84 12.53 -5.35
C LYS A 20 -13.94 13.28 -6.10
N LYS A 21 -13.91 14.62 -6.08
CA LYS A 21 -14.91 15.45 -6.78
C LYS A 21 -14.85 15.23 -8.28
N GLU A 22 -13.65 15.14 -8.85
CA GLU A 22 -13.47 14.92 -10.28
C GLU A 22 -14.02 13.55 -10.71
N ILE A 23 -13.71 12.48 -9.96
CA ILE A 23 -14.26 11.15 -10.25
C ILE A 23 -15.77 11.13 -10.06
N LEU A 24 -16.33 11.73 -9.01
CA LEU A 24 -17.78 11.81 -8.86
C LEU A 24 -18.45 12.53 -10.04
N SER A 25 -17.81 13.55 -10.63
CA SER A 25 -18.31 14.23 -11.82
C SER A 25 -18.28 13.36 -13.07
N ILE A 26 -17.22 12.55 -13.26
CA ILE A 26 -17.13 11.59 -14.38
C ILE A 26 -18.26 10.56 -14.32
N TRP A 27 -18.63 10.16 -13.11
CA TRP A 27 -19.62 9.12 -12.84
C TRP A 27 -21.01 9.67 -12.49
N LYS A 28 -21.28 10.98 -12.63
CA LYS A 28 -22.57 11.54 -12.17
C LYS A 28 -23.81 10.93 -12.84
N ASP A 29 -23.68 10.52 -14.11
CA ASP A 29 -24.79 10.03 -14.95
C ASP A 29 -24.66 8.54 -15.31
N TYR A 30 -23.81 7.75 -14.63
CA TYR A 30 -23.64 6.33 -14.98
C TYR A 30 -24.91 5.52 -14.69
N LYS A 31 -25.17 4.49 -15.50
CA LYS A 31 -26.23 3.51 -15.22
C LYS A 31 -25.67 2.11 -15.12
N SER A 32 -26.17 1.36 -14.14
CA SER A 32 -25.79 -0.04 -13.94
C SER A 32 -26.21 -0.88 -15.14
N GLY A 33 -25.23 -1.36 -15.92
CA GLY A 33 -25.46 -2.17 -17.11
C GLY A 33 -24.92 -1.57 -18.40
N ASP A 34 -24.61 -0.27 -18.41
CA ASP A 34 -24.03 0.41 -19.57
C ASP A 34 -22.55 0.03 -19.80
N ASP A 35 -22.00 0.39 -20.96
CA ASP A 35 -20.56 0.37 -21.17
C ASP A 35 -19.92 1.60 -20.51
N CYS A 36 -19.21 1.36 -19.41
CA CYS A 36 -18.48 2.37 -18.65
C CYS A 36 -17.03 2.55 -19.13
N ALA A 37 -16.67 2.12 -20.34
CA ALA A 37 -15.28 2.16 -20.84
C ALA A 37 -14.67 3.57 -20.78
N ASP A 38 -15.44 4.60 -21.14
CA ASP A 38 -14.99 5.99 -21.12
C ASP A 38 -14.79 6.50 -19.68
N GLN A 39 -15.77 6.29 -18.79
CA GLN A 39 -15.67 6.67 -17.38
C GLN A 39 -14.47 5.99 -16.71
N ARG A 40 -14.24 4.71 -17.00
CA ARG A 40 -13.08 3.96 -16.51
C ARG A 40 -11.77 4.54 -17.06
N ARG A 41 -11.72 4.91 -18.34
CA ARG A 41 -10.53 5.53 -18.95
C ARG A 41 -10.21 6.87 -18.30
N GLU A 42 -11.20 7.75 -18.12
CA GLU A 42 -10.97 9.06 -17.51
C GLU A 42 -10.61 8.92 -16.02
N THR A 43 -11.26 7.99 -15.29
CA THR A 43 -10.87 7.65 -13.92
C THR A 43 -9.43 7.16 -13.83
N GLN A 44 -9.01 6.34 -14.81
CA GLN A 44 -7.64 5.83 -14.84
C GLN A 44 -6.62 6.96 -15.01
N LYS A 45 -6.90 7.99 -15.81
CA LYS A 45 -6.01 9.16 -15.95
C LYS A 45 -5.80 9.87 -14.61
N ILE A 46 -6.87 10.06 -13.83
CA ILE A 46 -6.79 10.65 -12.50
C ILE A 46 -5.92 9.78 -11.59
N ILE A 47 -6.17 8.47 -11.58
CA ILE A 47 -5.39 7.51 -10.79
C ILE A 47 -3.90 7.55 -11.16
N ASP A 48 -3.58 7.63 -12.45
CA ASP A 48 -2.21 7.64 -12.95
C ASP A 48 -1.43 8.90 -12.54
N ASN A 49 -2.15 10.01 -12.34
CA ASN A 49 -1.62 11.28 -11.85
C ASN A 49 -1.54 11.38 -10.32
N LEU A 50 -2.09 10.41 -9.57
CA LEU A 50 -1.94 10.39 -8.12
C LEU A 50 -0.48 10.22 -7.72
N THR A 51 -0.08 10.94 -6.69
CA THR A 51 1.26 10.80 -6.08
C THR A 51 1.49 9.40 -5.55
N SER A 52 2.76 8.99 -5.46
CA SER A 52 3.09 7.65 -4.98
C SER A 52 2.57 7.38 -3.57
N ASP A 53 2.57 8.39 -2.70
CA ASP A 53 2.06 8.29 -1.33
C ASP A 53 0.57 7.98 -1.29
N VAL A 54 -0.23 8.73 -2.05
CA VAL A 54 -1.69 8.53 -2.11
C VAL A 54 -2.00 7.15 -2.69
N ARG A 55 -1.33 6.78 -3.79
CA ARG A 55 -1.49 5.45 -4.40
C ARG A 55 -1.11 4.33 -3.44
N ALA A 56 -0.04 4.51 -2.68
CA ALA A 56 0.40 3.53 -1.71
C ALA A 56 -0.71 3.30 -0.69
N VAL A 57 -1.27 4.36 -0.10
CA VAL A 57 -2.36 4.25 0.90
C VAL A 57 -3.62 3.60 0.31
N LEU A 58 -4.05 4.03 -0.88
CA LEU A 58 -5.27 3.54 -1.53
C LEU A 58 -5.22 2.07 -1.96
N PHE A 59 -4.13 1.67 -2.61
CA PHE A 59 -4.00 0.35 -3.21
C PHE A 59 -3.16 -0.61 -2.36
N GLY A 60 -2.65 -0.14 -1.23
CA GLY A 60 -1.99 -0.98 -0.25
C GLY A 60 -2.96 -1.91 0.47
N ARG A 61 -2.42 -2.98 1.07
CA ARG A 61 -3.19 -3.82 2.00
C ARG A 61 -2.93 -3.31 3.42
N PRO A 62 -3.83 -2.51 4.02
CA PRO A 62 -3.66 -2.10 5.40
C PRO A 62 -3.74 -3.32 6.32
N PRO A 63 -3.01 -3.32 7.45
CA PRO A 63 -3.25 -4.26 8.53
C PRO A 63 -4.70 -4.24 9.00
N LEU A 64 -5.18 -5.35 9.56
CA LEU A 64 -6.59 -5.50 9.96
C LEU A 64 -7.05 -4.39 10.93
N PHE A 65 -6.21 -4.00 11.88
CA PHE A 65 -6.51 -2.93 12.84
C PHE A 65 -6.73 -1.55 12.19
N LEU A 66 -6.37 -1.38 10.92
CA LEU A 66 -6.58 -0.16 10.13
C LEU A 66 -7.60 -0.33 9.01
N LYS A 67 -8.28 -1.49 8.90
CA LYS A 67 -9.19 -1.77 7.78
C LYS A 67 -10.20 -0.65 7.57
N ASP A 68 -10.87 -0.25 8.65
CA ASP A 68 -11.93 0.75 8.66
C ASP A 68 -11.43 2.13 9.12
N ALA A 69 -10.11 2.32 9.23
CA ALA A 69 -9.53 3.60 9.64
C ALA A 69 -9.57 4.63 8.48
N PRO A 70 -9.69 5.93 8.79
CA PRO A 70 -9.55 6.99 7.79
C PRO A 70 -8.20 6.93 7.07
N VAL A 71 -8.16 7.42 5.84
CA VAL A 71 -6.96 7.47 4.99
C VAL A 71 -5.80 8.22 5.67
N SER A 72 -6.10 9.31 6.37
CA SER A 72 -5.11 10.06 7.15
C SER A 72 -4.45 9.19 8.23
N VAL A 73 -5.25 8.44 8.99
CA VAL A 73 -4.76 7.50 10.01
C VAL A 73 -3.94 6.38 9.36
N LYS A 74 -4.45 5.76 8.28
CA LYS A 74 -3.72 4.75 7.50
C LYS A 74 -2.35 5.27 7.04
N LYS A 75 -2.27 6.53 6.59
CA LYS A 75 -1.02 7.18 6.18
C LYS A 75 -0.04 7.30 7.35
N MET A 76 -0.48 7.79 8.51
CA MET A 76 0.41 7.95 9.69
C MET A 76 1.10 6.63 10.07
N PHE A 77 0.34 5.52 10.10
CA PHE A 77 0.91 4.21 10.38
C PHE A 77 1.84 3.73 9.26
N ARG A 78 1.46 3.95 8.00
CA ARG A 78 2.26 3.57 6.83
C ARG A 78 3.61 4.25 6.84
N ASP A 79 3.62 5.56 7.10
CA ASP A 79 4.84 6.38 7.11
C ASP A 79 5.87 5.80 8.08
N ILE A 80 5.43 5.23 9.22
CA ILE A 80 6.32 4.55 10.18
C ILE A 80 6.71 3.14 9.70
N MET A 81 5.75 2.33 9.25
CA MET A 81 5.99 0.93 8.84
C MET A 81 6.99 0.83 7.70
N TYR A 82 6.88 1.71 6.72
CA TYR A 82 7.69 1.70 5.50
C TYR A 82 8.90 2.62 5.56
N ASN A 83 9.09 3.37 6.66
CA ASN A 83 10.29 4.17 6.85
C ASN A 83 11.55 3.28 6.79
N ARG A 84 12.47 3.56 5.87
CA ARG A 84 13.68 2.74 5.69
C ARG A 84 14.82 3.10 6.64
N THR A 85 14.79 4.29 7.23
CA THR A 85 15.82 4.76 8.16
C THR A 85 15.64 4.21 9.58
N LEU A 86 14.42 3.76 9.92
CA LEU A 86 14.11 3.23 11.24
C LEU A 86 14.41 1.73 11.36
N LYS A 87 15.05 1.36 12.47
CA LYS A 87 15.21 -0.05 12.87
C LYS A 87 13.89 -0.65 13.35
N TYR A 88 13.84 -1.97 13.41
CA TYR A 88 12.64 -2.71 13.79
C TYR A 88 12.07 -2.28 15.16
N ASP A 89 12.90 -2.22 16.20
CA ASP A 89 12.45 -1.87 17.55
C ASP A 89 11.98 -0.41 17.64
N GLU A 90 12.64 0.50 16.91
CA GLU A 90 12.23 1.90 16.81
C GLU A 90 10.86 2.03 16.12
N LYS A 91 10.63 1.29 15.03
CA LYS A 91 9.32 1.22 14.38
C LYS A 91 8.27 0.71 15.35
N LYS A 92 8.55 -0.39 16.05
CA LYS A 92 7.63 -0.96 17.04
C LYS A 92 7.25 0.05 18.11
N GLN A 93 8.22 0.78 18.65
CA GLN A 93 7.97 1.81 19.66
C GLN A 93 7.12 2.96 19.10
N LYS A 94 7.49 3.51 17.94
CA LYS A 94 6.74 4.60 17.30
C LYS A 94 5.32 4.19 16.93
N LEU A 95 5.13 2.97 16.42
CA LEU A 95 3.80 2.42 16.12
C LEU A 95 2.97 2.25 17.39
N SER A 96 3.58 1.79 18.48
CA SER A 96 2.88 1.60 19.76
C SER A 96 2.43 2.94 20.36
N ASN A 97 3.30 3.95 20.32
CA ASN A 97 2.97 5.29 20.78
C ASN A 97 1.83 5.89 19.94
N LEU A 98 1.92 5.78 18.61
CA LEU A 98 0.88 6.26 17.71
C LEU A 98 -0.45 5.54 17.97
N ALA A 99 -0.41 4.21 18.12
CA ALA A 99 -1.59 3.39 18.36
C ALA A 99 -2.37 3.83 19.60
N VAL A 100 -1.69 4.05 20.73
CA VAL A 100 -2.33 4.51 21.96
C VAL A 100 -2.99 5.88 21.80
N GLN A 101 -2.43 6.75 20.96
CA GLN A 101 -2.96 8.10 20.76
C GLN A 101 -4.21 8.15 19.88
N ILE A 102 -4.28 7.34 18.82
CA ILE A 102 -5.30 7.53 17.77
C ILE A 102 -6.23 6.36 17.53
N LEU A 103 -5.93 5.16 18.05
CA LEU A 103 -6.79 4.01 17.86
C LEU A 103 -7.84 3.89 18.96
N ASN A 104 -9.04 3.46 18.57
CA ASN A 104 -10.07 3.10 19.54
C ASN A 104 -9.78 1.75 20.22
N GLN A 105 -10.54 1.39 21.24
CA GLN A 105 -10.33 0.17 22.02
C GLN A 105 -10.32 -1.12 21.19
N LYS A 106 -11.21 -1.24 20.20
CA LYS A 106 -11.27 -2.41 19.30
C LYS A 106 -10.00 -2.49 18.44
N GLN A 107 -9.63 -1.38 17.81
CA GLN A 107 -8.43 -1.28 16.98
C GLN A 107 -7.15 -1.52 17.79
N LEU A 108 -7.08 -1.04 19.04
CA LEU A 108 -5.96 -1.30 19.95
C LEU A 108 -5.79 -2.79 20.26
N ALA A 109 -6.89 -3.52 20.48
CA ALA A 109 -6.83 -4.96 20.70
C ALA A 109 -6.29 -5.70 19.46
N GLU A 110 -6.75 -5.32 18.26
CA GLU A 110 -6.24 -5.86 17.00
C GLU A 110 -4.78 -5.47 16.73
N PHE A 111 -4.37 -4.26 17.10
CA PHE A 111 -3.00 -3.80 16.99
C PHE A 111 -2.04 -4.59 17.88
N ARG A 112 -2.43 -4.91 19.11
CA ARG A 112 -1.63 -5.77 20.02
C ARG A 112 -1.40 -7.16 19.41
N ARG A 113 -2.46 -7.78 18.89
CA ARG A 113 -2.36 -9.07 18.17
C ARG A 113 -1.45 -8.98 16.95
N TYR A 114 -1.55 -7.89 16.20
CA TYR A 114 -0.66 -7.62 15.06
C TYR A 114 0.82 -7.58 15.50
N LEU A 115 1.15 -6.89 16.60
CA LEU A 115 2.53 -6.84 17.10
C LEU A 115 3.01 -8.23 17.55
N GLU A 116 2.21 -8.98 18.31
CA GLU A 116 2.54 -10.33 18.77
C GLU A 116 2.81 -11.27 17.60
N GLU A 117 1.96 -11.25 16.57
CA GLU A 117 2.13 -12.06 15.37
C GLU A 117 3.40 -11.68 14.60
N ARG A 118 3.71 -10.38 14.50
CA ARG A 118 4.92 -9.90 13.82
C ARG A 118 6.20 -10.32 14.54
N GLU A 119 6.20 -10.30 15.87
CA GLU A 119 7.32 -10.78 16.68
C GLU A 119 7.51 -12.29 16.52
N ARG A 120 6.41 -13.05 16.56
CA ARG A 120 6.43 -14.50 16.35
C ARG A 120 7.00 -14.84 14.97
N GLN A 121 6.47 -14.22 13.91
CA GLN A 121 6.93 -14.44 12.53
C GLN A 121 8.41 -14.06 12.34
N LYS A 122 8.87 -12.99 13.01
CA LYS A 122 10.28 -12.59 12.97
C LYS A 122 11.17 -13.68 13.57
N LYS A 123 10.87 -14.15 14.78
CA LYS A 123 11.63 -15.22 15.44
C LYS A 123 11.64 -16.51 14.63
N GLU A 124 10.47 -16.96 14.17
CA GLU A 124 10.35 -18.15 13.33
C GLU A 124 11.16 -18.04 12.04
N PHE A 125 11.24 -16.84 11.45
CA PHE A 125 12.04 -16.61 10.25
C PHE A 125 13.54 -16.58 10.54
N GLU A 126 13.96 -15.95 11.64
CA GLU A 126 15.35 -15.97 12.11
C GLU A 126 15.83 -17.40 12.36
N ASP A 127 15.01 -18.23 13.01
CA ASP A 127 15.31 -19.65 13.22
C ASP A 127 15.43 -20.42 11.90
N LYS A 128 14.53 -20.18 10.94
CA LYS A 128 14.62 -20.77 9.60
C LYS A 128 15.91 -20.37 8.89
N VAL A 129 16.30 -19.10 8.97
CA VAL A 129 17.56 -18.60 8.38
C VAL A 129 18.77 -19.24 9.07
N ASN A 130 18.75 -19.35 10.40
CA ASN A 130 19.83 -19.97 11.17
C ASN A 130 20.03 -21.46 10.83
N ASN A 131 18.95 -22.16 10.49
CA ASN A 131 18.96 -23.58 10.13
C ASN A 131 19.27 -23.85 8.63
N LEU A 132 19.50 -22.82 7.82
CA LEU A 132 19.90 -23.00 6.42
C LEU A 132 21.30 -23.62 6.31
N SER A 133 21.52 -24.40 5.25
CA SER A 133 22.87 -24.84 4.86
C SER A 133 23.76 -23.64 4.50
N PRO A 134 25.10 -23.77 4.59
CA PRO A 134 26.01 -22.68 4.23
C PRO A 134 25.77 -22.11 2.82
N ALA A 135 25.56 -22.99 1.83
CA ALA A 135 25.25 -22.58 0.46
C ALA A 135 23.92 -21.82 0.35
N ALA A 136 22.88 -22.28 1.04
CA ALA A 136 21.58 -21.59 1.06
C ALA A 136 21.67 -20.22 1.76
N LYS A 137 22.43 -20.11 2.85
CA LYS A 137 22.69 -18.82 3.52
C LYS A 137 23.38 -17.83 2.59
N GLU A 138 24.39 -18.28 1.85
CA GLU A 138 25.09 -17.43 0.89
C GLU A 138 24.15 -16.87 -0.18
N ILE A 139 23.30 -17.72 -0.76
CA ILE A 139 22.29 -17.29 -1.74
C ILE A 139 21.27 -16.35 -1.10
N PHE A 140 20.79 -16.65 0.10
CA PHE A 140 19.86 -15.80 0.84
C PHE A 140 20.43 -14.38 1.05
N HIS A 141 21.70 -14.27 1.46
CA HIS A 141 22.36 -12.97 1.61
C HIS A 141 22.50 -12.21 0.28
N LYS A 142 22.77 -12.90 -0.83
CA LYS A 142 22.76 -12.28 -2.18
C LYS A 142 21.37 -11.74 -2.53
N LEU A 143 20.31 -12.50 -2.25
CA LEU A 143 18.93 -12.07 -2.49
C LEU A 143 18.54 -10.86 -1.63
N GLU A 144 18.92 -10.82 -0.36
CA GLU A 144 18.64 -9.66 0.51
C GLU A 144 19.42 -8.41 0.05
N ARG A 145 20.65 -8.54 -0.45
CA ARG A 145 21.38 -7.42 -1.07
C ARG A 145 20.67 -6.89 -2.32
N LEU A 146 20.27 -7.76 -3.24
CA LEU A 146 19.52 -7.36 -4.45
C LEU A 146 18.21 -6.66 -4.11
N LYS A 147 17.53 -7.12 -3.06
CA LYS A 147 16.30 -6.50 -2.56
C LYS A 147 16.55 -5.11 -1.98
N ALA A 148 17.67 -4.91 -1.28
CA ALA A 148 18.08 -3.59 -0.77
C ALA A 148 18.42 -2.63 -1.92
N GLU A 149 19.19 -3.07 -2.90
CA GLU A 149 19.53 -2.27 -4.09
C GLU A 149 18.28 -1.87 -4.87
N ARG A 150 17.35 -2.82 -5.10
CA ARG A 150 16.06 -2.53 -5.72
C ARG A 150 15.27 -1.48 -4.93
N ALA A 151 15.31 -1.56 -3.60
CA ALA A 151 14.64 -0.63 -2.72
C ALA A 151 15.20 0.80 -2.86
N GLU A 152 16.53 0.95 -2.90
CA GLU A 152 17.23 2.22 -3.11
C GLU A 152 16.89 2.85 -4.46
N ILE A 153 16.98 2.06 -5.55
CA ILE A 153 16.57 2.51 -6.89
C ILE A 153 15.13 3.01 -6.86
N THR A 154 14.24 2.29 -6.18
CA THR A 154 12.83 2.68 -6.10
C THR A 154 12.64 3.98 -5.31
N ASP A 155 13.47 4.27 -4.30
CA ASP A 155 13.35 5.48 -3.46
C ASP A 155 13.71 6.74 -4.22
N VAL A 156 14.77 6.69 -5.05
CA VAL A 156 15.25 7.86 -5.81
C VAL A 156 14.37 8.23 -7.00
N MET A 157 13.44 7.36 -7.41
CA MET A 157 12.51 7.66 -8.49
C MET A 157 11.59 8.82 -8.13
N THR A 158 11.37 9.75 -9.06
CA THR A 158 10.32 10.76 -8.95
C THR A 158 8.96 10.17 -9.32
N ASP A 159 7.88 10.86 -8.97
CA ASP A 159 6.53 10.43 -9.35
C ASP A 159 6.33 10.41 -10.87
N ASP A 160 6.97 11.32 -11.60
CA ASP A 160 6.97 11.36 -13.07
C ASP A 160 7.65 10.13 -13.68
N VAL A 161 8.86 9.78 -13.20
CA VAL A 161 9.56 8.57 -13.66
C VAL A 161 8.75 7.31 -13.33
N ARG A 162 8.15 7.24 -12.13
CA ARG A 162 7.28 6.12 -11.77
C ARG A 162 6.04 6.06 -12.67
N LYS A 163 5.51 7.20 -13.11
CA LYS A 163 4.37 7.27 -14.03
C LYS A 163 4.76 6.75 -15.40
N GLU A 164 5.84 7.25 -15.99
CA GLU A 164 6.35 6.81 -17.29
C GLU A 164 6.61 5.29 -17.31
N LEU A 165 7.26 4.74 -16.27
CA LEU A 165 7.48 3.29 -16.18
C LEU A 165 6.17 2.50 -16.06
N ARG A 166 5.13 3.02 -15.40
CA ARG A 166 3.82 2.36 -15.36
C ARG A 166 3.17 2.30 -16.74
N GLU A 167 3.33 3.37 -17.52
CA GLU A 167 2.80 3.46 -18.89
C GLU A 167 3.48 2.43 -19.81
N LEU A 168 4.79 2.22 -19.67
CA LEU A 168 5.55 1.20 -20.42
C LEU A 168 4.96 -0.21 -20.26
N PHE A 169 4.58 -0.58 -19.03
CA PHE A 169 4.03 -1.92 -18.74
C PHE A 169 2.51 -1.99 -18.89
N ARG A 170 1.87 -0.91 -19.34
CA ARG A 170 0.44 -0.93 -19.64
C ARG A 170 0.26 -1.77 -20.90
N ARG A 171 -0.51 -2.86 -20.81
CA ARG A 171 -0.87 -3.65 -22.00
C ARG A 171 -1.40 -2.71 -23.08
N SER A 172 -0.68 -2.62 -24.20
CA SER A 172 -1.20 -2.03 -25.44
C SER A 172 -2.52 -2.72 -25.76
N LYS A 173 -3.55 -1.95 -26.05
CA LYS A 173 -4.73 -2.50 -26.72
C LYS A 173 -4.27 -2.87 -28.13
N ASN A 174 -4.01 -4.15 -28.36
CA ASN A 174 -4.27 -4.75 -29.67
C ASN A 174 -5.73 -5.19 -29.68
#